data_AF-A0A970UQR6-F1
#
_entry.id   AF-A0A970UQR6-F1
#
_cell.length_a   1.000
_cell.length_b   1.000
_cell.length_c   1.000
_cell.angle_alpha   90.00
_cell.angle_beta   90.00
_cell.angle_gamma   90.00
#
_symmetry.space_group_name_H-M   'P 1'
#
loop_
_entity.id
_entity.type
_entity.pdbx_description
1 polymer ?
#
loop_
_entity_poly.entity_id
_entity_poly.type
_entity_poly.pdbx_seq_one_letter_code
_entity_poly.pdbx_strand_id
1 'polypeptide(L)'
;KQINKEMGLTIVVITHEMSVIEEICQRIAIIDESRIVEMGNVIDIFTNPKTQIAKSFASPGGDRPDRVIGNRLVQIIFDGNSSFEPVLAKTILECKAPVNIMFADTKNIDGKAFGQMIIQLPEDENLSNRVLAYLRTQDIIVKEVEESV
;
A
#
# COMPACT_ATOMS: atom_id res chain seq x y z
N LYS A 1 -18.40 -4.51 14.91
CA LYS A 1 -19.25 -3.35 14.49
C LYS A 1 -20.74 -3.46 14.84
N GLN A 2 -21.31 -4.66 15.05
CA GLN A 2 -22.76 -4.89 15.18
C GLN A 2 -23.40 -4.26 16.44
N ILE A 3 -22.80 -4.45 17.61
CA ILE A 3 -23.30 -3.90 18.90
C ILE A 3 -23.35 -2.37 18.92
N ASN A 4 -22.35 -1.68 18.35
CA ASN A 4 -22.30 -0.21 18.32
C ASN A 4 -23.49 0.35 17.51
N LYS A 5 -23.75 -0.22 16.33
CA LYS A 5 -24.85 0.22 15.45
C LYS A 5 -26.23 -0.05 16.04
N GLU A 6 -26.39 -1.17 16.74
CA GLU A 6 -27.68 -1.58 17.30
C GLU A 6 -28.02 -0.87 18.61
N MET A 7 -27.02 -0.49 19.42
CA MET A 7 -27.23 0.05 20.77
C MET A 7 -26.85 1.54 20.94
N GLY A 8 -26.34 2.20 19.90
CA GLY A 8 -25.99 3.63 19.95
C GLY A 8 -24.86 3.96 20.94
N LEU A 9 -23.95 3.01 21.17
CA LEU A 9 -22.88 3.14 22.17
C LEU A 9 -21.65 3.84 21.61
N THR A 10 -21.12 4.81 22.36
CA THR A 10 -19.80 5.41 22.09
C THR A 10 -18.71 4.52 22.65
N ILE A 11 -17.80 4.06 21.78
CA ILE A 11 -16.69 3.16 22.15
C ILE A 11 -15.37 3.88 21.84
N VAL A 12 -14.47 3.91 22.83
CA VAL A 12 -13.10 4.40 22.66
C VAL A 12 -12.16 3.21 22.83
N VAL A 13 -11.29 2.99 21.85
CA VAL A 13 -10.30 1.90 21.84
C VAL A 13 -8.91 2.50 21.78
N ILE A 14 -8.00 1.97 22.59
CA ILE A 14 -6.58 2.34 22.60
C ILE A 14 -5.79 1.09 22.23
N THR A 15 -5.10 1.13 21.10
CA THR A 15 -4.26 0.03 20.61
C THR A 15 -3.10 0.61 19.80
N HIS A 16 -2.03 -0.18 19.69
CA HIS A 16 -0.91 0.07 18.79
C HIS A 16 -1.05 -0.69 17.47
N GLU A 17 -2.03 -1.60 17.37
CA GLU A 17 -2.28 -2.40 16.18
C GLU A 17 -3.22 -1.68 15.21
N MET A 18 -2.70 -1.33 14.04
CA MET A 18 -3.45 -0.63 13.00
C MET A 18 -4.54 -1.49 12.34
N SER A 19 -4.31 -2.81 12.24
CA SER A 19 -5.29 -3.78 11.72
C SER A 19 -6.61 -3.76 12.49
N VAL A 20 -6.54 -3.64 13.82
CA VAL A 20 -7.72 -3.52 14.68
C VAL A 20 -8.45 -2.21 14.39
N ILE A 21 -7.71 -1.11 14.26
CA ILE A 21 -8.30 0.22 14.01
C ILE A 21 -9.05 0.25 12.66
N GLU A 22 -8.47 -0.33 11.61
CA GLU A 22 -9.11 -0.50 10.30
C GLU A 22 -10.46 -1.24 10.41
N GLU A 23 -10.51 -2.29 11.22
CA GLU A 23 -11.67 -3.18 11.28
C GLU A 23 -12.85 -2.57 12.04
N ILE A 24 -12.59 -1.90 13.18
CA ILE A 24 -13.65 -1.51 14.12
C ILE A 24 -13.88 0.00 14.23
N CYS A 25 -12.89 0.84 13.94
CA CYS A 25 -12.98 2.28 14.19
C CYS A 25 -13.48 3.06 12.96
N GLN A 26 -14.04 4.25 13.21
CA GLN A 26 -14.47 5.21 12.17
C GLN A 26 -13.54 6.43 12.15
N ARG A 27 -13.07 6.83 13.33
CA ARG A 27 -12.12 7.92 13.56
C ARG A 27 -10.94 7.41 14.37
N ILE A 28 -9.78 8.00 14.14
CA ILE A 28 -8.53 7.69 14.86
C ILE A 28 -7.88 9.01 15.29
N ALA A 29 -7.21 8.99 16.43
CA ALA A 29 -6.26 10.01 16.85
C ALA A 29 -4.92 9.33 17.16
N ILE A 30 -3.85 9.81 16.54
CA ILE A 30 -2.48 9.33 16.75
C ILE A 30 -1.83 10.24 17.79
N ILE A 31 -1.30 9.61 18.83
CA ILE A 31 -0.62 10.30 19.93
C ILE A 31 0.86 9.97 19.86
N ASP A 32 1.69 11.01 19.91
CA ASP A 32 3.14 10.91 20.04
C ASP A 32 3.66 12.03 20.95
N GLU A 33 4.71 11.75 21.72
CA GLU A 33 5.27 12.68 22.71
C GLU A 33 4.20 13.37 23.59
N SER A 34 3.18 12.62 24.02
CA SER A 34 2.03 13.13 24.81
C SER A 34 1.17 14.18 24.10
N ARG A 35 1.21 14.27 22.77
CA ARG A 35 0.41 15.18 21.96
C ARG A 35 -0.33 14.43 20.87
N ILE A 36 -1.53 14.89 20.52
CA ILE A 36 -2.22 14.41 19.32
C ILE A 36 -1.49 15.00 18.12
N VAL A 37 -0.76 14.16 17.39
CA VAL A 37 -0.01 14.57 16.21
C VAL A 37 -0.86 14.51 14.96
N GLU A 38 -1.88 13.64 14.91
CA GLU A 38 -2.81 13.54 13.80
C GLU A 38 -4.18 13.02 14.25
N MET A 39 -5.26 13.49 13.65
CA MET A 39 -6.62 13.01 13.92
C MET A 39 -7.49 13.16 12.68
N GLY A 40 -8.27 12.13 12.36
CA GLY A 40 -9.12 12.12 11.17
C GLY A 40 -10.00 10.88 11.07
N ASN A 41 -10.65 10.71 9.92
CA ASN A 41 -11.25 9.43 9.59
C ASN A 41 -10.14 8.41 9.38
N VAL A 42 -10.43 7.15 9.71
CA VAL A 42 -9.46 6.05 9.50
C VAL A 42 -9.00 6.04 8.04
N ILE A 43 -9.91 6.20 7.08
CA ILE A 43 -9.57 6.24 5.65
C ILE A 43 -8.52 7.32 5.36
N ASP A 44 -8.79 8.58 5.72
CA ASP A 44 -7.89 9.70 5.40
C ASP A 44 -6.48 9.54 5.97
N ILE A 45 -6.37 8.99 7.20
CA ILE A 45 -5.11 8.76 7.90
C ILE A 45 -4.29 7.67 7.22
N PHE A 46 -4.94 6.66 6.61
CA PHE A 46 -4.26 5.59 5.89
C PHE A 46 -3.96 5.94 4.43
N THR A 47 -4.82 6.73 3.78
CA THR A 47 -4.64 7.09 2.37
C THR A 47 -3.69 8.27 2.18
N ASN A 48 -3.72 9.24 3.10
CA ASN A 48 -2.93 10.46 2.99
C ASN A 48 -2.40 10.92 4.38
N PRO A 49 -1.57 10.08 5.03
CA PRO A 49 -0.97 10.41 6.32
C PRO A 49 -0.10 11.67 6.24
N LYS A 50 -0.36 12.64 7.13
CA LYS A 50 0.40 13.91 7.17
C LYS A 50 1.67 13.80 8.01
N THR A 51 1.61 13.04 9.10
CA THR A 51 2.73 12.87 10.04
C THR A 51 3.62 11.69 9.68
N GLN A 52 4.89 11.72 10.09
CA GLN A 52 5.81 10.60 9.85
C GLN A 52 5.34 9.31 10.54
N ILE A 53 4.72 9.44 11.71
CA ILE A 53 4.20 8.31 12.48
C ILE A 53 2.98 7.70 11.80
N ALA A 54 2.04 8.53 11.32
CA ALA A 54 0.95 8.02 10.50
C ALA A 54 1.50 7.35 9.23
N LYS A 55 2.55 7.90 8.61
CA LYS A 55 3.21 7.29 7.44
C LYS A 55 3.87 5.94 7.74
N SER A 56 4.46 5.73 8.92
CA SER A 56 5.02 4.42 9.27
C SER A 56 3.94 3.36 9.45
N PHE A 57 2.75 3.77 9.89
CA PHE A 57 1.60 2.89 10.09
C PHE A 57 0.79 2.64 8.81
N ALA A 58 0.64 3.67 8.00
CA ALA A 58 -0.06 3.66 6.72
C ALA A 58 0.84 3.21 5.56
N SER A 59 2.14 3.01 5.81
CA SER A 59 3.05 2.47 4.81
C SER A 59 2.47 1.14 4.35
N PRO A 60 2.19 0.98 3.04
CA PRO A 60 1.85 -0.31 2.48
C PRO A 60 3.08 -1.18 2.68
N GLY A 61 3.01 -2.01 3.70
CA GLY A 61 4.18 -2.38 4.48
C GLY A 61 3.76 -3.19 5.70
N GLY A 62 2.74 -4.04 5.57
CA GLY A 62 2.80 -5.29 6.31
C GLY A 62 4.14 -5.97 6.02
N ASP A 63 4.65 -6.72 7.00
CA ASP A 63 5.94 -7.45 6.97
C ASP A 63 6.42 -7.67 5.54
N ARG A 64 7.21 -6.72 5.01
CA ARG A 64 7.98 -7.02 3.80
C ARG A 64 8.85 -8.17 4.28
N PRO A 65 8.74 -9.37 3.70
CA PRO A 65 9.61 -10.45 4.14
C PRO A 65 11.02 -9.90 4.07
N ASP A 66 11.77 -10.02 5.16
CA ASP A 66 13.10 -9.40 5.36
C ASP A 66 14.06 -9.63 4.19
N ARG A 67 13.73 -10.58 3.31
CA ARG A 67 14.42 -10.87 2.06
C ARG A 67 13.45 -11.13 0.92
N VAL A 68 13.12 -10.11 0.14
CA VAL A 68 12.75 -10.33 -1.27
C VAL A 68 14.06 -10.49 -2.03
N ILE A 69 14.42 -11.74 -2.33
CA ILE A 69 15.67 -12.08 -3.03
C ILE A 69 15.42 -11.99 -4.52
N GLY A 70 16.20 -11.16 -5.22
CA GLY A 70 16.12 -11.01 -6.67
C GLY A 70 16.85 -9.77 -7.15
N ASN A 71 17.23 -9.79 -8.42
CA ASN A 71 17.76 -8.62 -9.11
C ASN A 71 16.61 -7.83 -9.77
N ARG A 72 16.84 -6.55 -10.09
CA ARG A 72 15.91 -5.73 -10.89
C ARG A 72 14.49 -5.69 -10.32
N LEU A 73 14.40 -5.48 -9.02
CA LEU A 73 13.15 -5.44 -8.29
C LEU A 73 12.53 -4.05 -8.36
N VAL A 74 11.23 -4.02 -8.61
CA VAL A 74 10.43 -2.80 -8.66
C VAL A 74 9.25 -2.93 -7.73
N GLN A 75 9.11 -1.96 -6.84
CA GLN A 75 7.97 -1.80 -5.94
C GLN A 75 6.94 -0.89 -6.61
N ILE A 76 5.72 -1.42 -6.73
CA ILE A 76 4.52 -0.70 -7.15
C ILE A 76 3.70 -0.42 -5.89
N ILE A 77 3.36 0.84 -5.66
CA ILE A 77 2.55 1.28 -4.53
C ILE A 77 1.18 1.68 -5.03
N PHE A 78 0.15 1.09 -4.44
CA PHE A 78 -1.26 1.40 -4.67
C PHE A 78 -1.75 2.28 -3.51
N ASP A 79 -2.11 3.52 -3.82
CA ASP A 79 -2.57 4.56 -2.88
C ASP A 79 -4.07 4.83 -3.00
N GLY A 80 -4.81 3.97 -3.71
CA GLY A 80 -6.24 4.10 -3.95
C GLY A 80 -6.64 5.14 -5.01
N ASN A 81 -5.71 5.79 -5.70
CA ASN A 81 -6.03 6.60 -6.88
C ASN A 81 -6.32 5.72 -8.11
N SER A 82 -5.68 4.55 -8.19
CA SER A 82 -5.92 3.58 -9.27
C SER A 82 -7.12 2.68 -8.93
N SER A 83 -8.24 2.95 -9.61
CA SER A 83 -9.48 2.19 -9.53
C SER A 83 -9.39 0.95 -10.42
N PHE A 84 -9.52 -0.27 -9.86
CA PHE A 84 -9.68 -1.61 -10.49
C PHE A 84 -8.97 -1.94 -11.81
N GLU A 85 -8.06 -1.10 -12.29
CA GLU A 85 -7.41 -1.29 -13.57
C GLU A 85 -6.36 -2.40 -13.44
N PRO A 86 -6.32 -3.37 -14.37
CA PRO A 86 -5.39 -4.47 -14.30
C PRO A 86 -4.00 -4.01 -14.77
N VAL A 87 -3.35 -3.14 -13.99
CA VAL A 87 -2.09 -2.45 -14.35
C VAL A 87 -1.02 -3.43 -14.82
N LEU A 88 -0.82 -4.54 -14.10
CA LEU A 88 0.15 -5.55 -14.52
C LEU A 88 -0.24 -6.26 -15.81
N ALA A 89 -1.51 -6.62 -15.98
CA ALA A 89 -1.95 -7.28 -17.20
C ALA A 89 -1.78 -6.37 -18.42
N LYS A 90 -2.17 -5.09 -18.30
CA LYS A 90 -1.95 -4.09 -19.35
C LYS A 90 -0.47 -3.92 -19.66
N THR A 91 0.37 -3.79 -18.61
CA THR A 91 1.82 -3.70 -18.76
C THR A 91 2.38 -4.88 -19.54
N ILE A 92 2.00 -6.11 -19.19
CA ILE A 92 2.46 -7.34 -19.86
C ILE A 92 2.00 -7.37 -21.33
N LEU A 93 0.75 -6.99 -21.61
CA LEU A 93 0.18 -6.98 -22.95
C LEU A 93 0.84 -5.93 -23.86
N GLU A 94 0.97 -4.70 -23.38
CA GLU A 94 1.57 -3.59 -24.12
C GLU A 94 3.07 -3.78 -24.32
N CYS A 95 3.77 -4.20 -23.26
CA CYS A 95 5.22 -4.37 -23.31
C CYS A 95 5.63 -5.74 -23.85
N LYS A 96 4.71 -6.70 -24.04
CA LYS A 96 5.00 -8.09 -24.44
C LYS A 96 6.17 -8.69 -23.63
N ALA A 97 6.20 -8.39 -22.34
CA ALA A 97 7.29 -8.71 -21.44
C ALA A 97 6.71 -9.34 -20.18
N PRO A 98 6.97 -10.62 -19.91
CA PRO A 98 6.54 -11.24 -18.66
C PRO A 98 7.30 -10.64 -17.48
N VAL A 99 6.64 -10.53 -16.33
CA VAL A 99 7.23 -10.11 -15.05
C VAL A 99 6.89 -11.14 -13.99
N ASN A 100 7.77 -11.32 -13.00
CA ASN A 100 7.46 -12.18 -11.85
C ASN A 100 6.91 -11.33 -10.71
N ILE A 101 5.87 -11.81 -10.03
CA ILE A 101 5.38 -11.19 -8.79
C ILE A 101 6.14 -11.84 -7.63
N MET A 102 7.01 -11.06 -6.98
CA MET A 102 7.86 -11.54 -5.89
C MET A 102 7.19 -11.38 -4.53
N PHE A 103 6.39 -10.32 -4.38
CA PHE A 103 5.61 -10.05 -3.19
C PHE A 103 4.37 -9.25 -3.57
N ALA A 104 3.24 -9.52 -2.92
CA ALA A 104 2.01 -8.76 -3.09
C ALA A 104 1.28 -8.71 -1.75
N ASP A 105 1.09 -7.50 -1.24
CA ASP A 105 0.24 -7.22 -0.09
C ASP A 105 -0.68 -6.07 -0.48
N THR A 106 -1.87 -6.42 -0.97
CA THR A 106 -2.87 -5.46 -1.44
C THR A 106 -4.20 -5.74 -0.75
N LYS A 107 -4.77 -4.70 -0.15
CA LYS A 107 -6.10 -4.69 0.45
C LYS A 107 -7.06 -3.88 -0.42
N ASN A 108 -8.33 -4.27 -0.42
CA ASN A 108 -9.40 -3.47 -1.02
C ASN A 108 -10.13 -2.71 0.10
N ILE A 109 -10.10 -1.38 0.02
CA ILE A 109 -10.82 -0.50 0.95
C ILE A 109 -11.75 0.38 0.12
N ASP A 110 -13.06 0.19 0.29
CA ASP A 110 -14.10 0.97 -0.39
C ASP A 110 -13.99 0.97 -1.93
N GLY A 111 -13.63 -0.19 -2.51
CA GLY A 111 -13.47 -0.34 -3.96
C GLY A 111 -12.15 0.22 -4.52
N LYS A 112 -11.24 0.64 -3.66
CA LYS A 112 -9.91 1.13 -4.03
C LYS A 112 -8.84 0.15 -3.55
N ALA A 113 -7.87 -0.11 -4.42
CA ALA A 113 -6.74 -0.95 -4.07
C ALA A 113 -5.71 -0.11 -3.28
N PHE A 114 -5.36 -0.60 -2.10
CA PHE A 114 -4.31 -0.06 -1.24
C PHE A 114 -3.28 -1.14 -0.97
N GLY A 115 -2.00 -0.77 -0.95
CA GLY A 115 -0.96 -1.74 -0.66
C GLY A 115 0.24 -1.61 -1.57
N GLN A 116 0.98 -2.69 -1.67
CA GLN A 116 2.20 -2.75 -2.46
C GLN A 116 2.36 -4.09 -3.15
N MET A 117 3.11 -4.05 -4.25
CA MET A 117 3.55 -5.23 -4.96
C MET A 117 5.00 -5.05 -5.35
N ILE A 118 5.81 -6.08 -5.17
CA ILE A 118 7.19 -6.11 -5.67
C ILE A 118 7.23 -7.09 -6.82
N ILE A 119 7.66 -6.61 -7.97
CA ILE A 119 7.83 -7.40 -9.17
C ILE A 119 9.30 -7.47 -9.56
N GLN A 120 9.68 -8.56 -10.21
CA GLN A 120 10.97 -8.71 -10.87
C GLN A 120 10.80 -8.42 -12.35
N LEU A 121 11.62 -7.51 -12.88
CA LEU A 121 11.67 -7.19 -14.29
C LEU A 121 12.42 -8.28 -15.10
N PRO A 122 12.19 -8.38 -16.43
CA PRO A 122 12.94 -9.29 -17.30
C PRO A 122 14.47 -9.13 -17.21
N GLU A 123 15.23 -10.19 -17.51
CA GLU A 123 16.70 -10.09 -17.61
C GLU A 123 17.16 -9.19 -18.77
N ASP A 124 16.36 -9.09 -19.84
CA ASP A 124 16.65 -8.18 -20.95
C ASP A 124 16.45 -6.72 -20.53
N GLU A 125 17.49 -5.91 -20.75
CA GLU A 125 17.52 -4.50 -20.34
C GLU A 125 16.56 -3.62 -21.12
N ASN A 126 16.38 -3.88 -22.42
CA ASN A 126 15.45 -3.12 -23.25
C ASN A 126 14.00 -3.42 -22.85
N LEU A 127 13.68 -4.69 -22.57
CA LEU A 127 12.35 -5.07 -22.08
C LEU A 127 12.06 -4.44 -20.71
N SER A 128 13.03 -4.47 -19.81
CA SER A 128 12.90 -3.85 -18.48
C SER A 128 12.67 -2.35 -18.55
N ASN A 129 13.46 -1.63 -19.34
CA ASN A 129 13.31 -0.19 -19.51
C ASN A 129 11.94 0.16 -20.11
N ARG A 130 11.44 -0.66 -21.04
CA ARG A 130 10.10 -0.49 -21.61
C ARG A 130 9.00 -0.68 -20.57
N VAL A 131 9.09 -1.75 -19.77
CA VAL A 131 8.14 -2.03 -18.69
C VAL A 131 8.13 -0.90 -17.66
N LEU A 132 9.31 -0.47 -17.20
CA LEU A 132 9.47 0.59 -16.21
C LEU A 132 8.95 1.94 -16.73
N ALA A 133 9.23 2.29 -17.99
CA ALA A 133 8.70 3.49 -18.62
C ALA A 133 7.17 3.44 -18.72
N TYR A 134 6.59 2.30 -19.10
CA TYR A 134 5.13 2.14 -19.16
C TYR A 134 4.48 2.24 -17.77
N LEU A 135 5.03 1.59 -16.75
CA LEU A 135 4.51 1.69 -15.38
C LEU A 135 4.54 3.13 -14.87
N ARG A 136 5.54 3.93 -15.25
CA ARG A 136 5.62 5.36 -14.90
C ARG A 136 4.61 6.25 -15.63
N THR A 137 4.04 5.81 -16.75
CA THR A 137 2.93 6.54 -17.40
C THR A 137 1.58 6.19 -16.81
N GLN A 138 1.49 5.10 -16.06
CA GLN A 138 0.32 4.78 -15.26
C GLN A 138 0.33 5.65 -14.01
N ASP A 139 -0.85 6.05 -13.53
CA ASP A 139 -1.03 6.87 -12.32
C ASP A 139 -0.79 6.02 -11.05
N ILE A 140 0.42 5.44 -10.95
CA ILE A 140 0.88 4.59 -9.85
C ILE A 140 2.29 5.02 -9.43
N ILE A 141 2.58 4.84 -8.16
CA ILE A 141 3.88 5.15 -7.60
C ILE A 141 4.80 3.94 -7.79
N VAL A 142 5.93 4.15 -8.47
CA VAL A 142 6.90 3.10 -8.76
C VAL A 142 8.25 3.46 -8.14
N LYS A 143 8.83 2.54 -7.37
CA LYS A 143 10.14 2.68 -6.72
C LYS A 143 11.04 1.51 -7.10
N GLU A 144 12.30 1.78 -7.40
CA GLU A 144 13.31 0.74 -7.55
C GLU A 144 13.70 0.22 -6.17
N VAL A 145 13.83 -1.09 -6.04
CA VAL A 145 14.14 -1.75 -4.78
C VAL A 145 15.58 -2.20 -4.82
N GLU A 146 16.40 -1.65 -3.93
CA GLU A 146 17.77 -2.10 -3.74
C GLU A 146 17.78 -3.51 -3.14
N GLU A 147 18.74 -4.31 -3.61
CA GLU A 147 18.96 -5.67 -3.15
C GLU A 147 19.28 -5.64 -1.66
N SER A 148 18.44 -6.29 -0.84
CA SER A 148 18.69 -6.44 0.58
C SER A 148 19.67 -7.60 0.77
N VAL A 149 20.96 -7.26 0.85
CA VAL A 149 22.06 -8.22 1.11
C VAL A 149 21.96 -8.76 2.54
#